data_AF-A0A1I7KDG0-F1
#
_entry.id   AF-A0A1I7KDG0-F1
#
_cell.length_a   1.000
_cell.length_b   1.000
_cell.length_c   1.000
_cell.angle_alpha   90.00
_cell.angle_beta   90.00
_cell.angle_gamma   90.00
#
_symmetry.space_group_name_H-M   'P 1'
#
loop_
_entity.id
_entity.type
_entity.pdbx_description
1 polymer ?
#
loop_
_entity_poly.entity_id
_entity_poly.type
_entity_poly.pdbx_seq_one_letter_code
_entity_poly.pdbx_strand_id
1 'polypeptide(L)'
;MNSCVPDFLIKLTLGRNDHPQFDIGDVNGIPLPLVSDQAGDRLASLARHAWQIRRKLDTVTEISHAFLLPLALRQAKFEHLGLFDPSAIDDEITRIQAEIDNIAFALYGFSNADRAAALGAVSGEARDDADVDGDEDEAAPDIPSADALLSWAIGVAFGRFDIRLATGERVAPPEPEPFDPLPAKSPGMLPDGDAPFHAHAGILVDDPGHAHDLVRITERVLERVDMPVPADMQRWLQKDFFPFHLQRYSKSRRKAPIYWPLATASGSYTLWLYYPSLTSQTLYTAINDFVEPKLVDVVKEAAGLKTKGSARNREEERRLEALTTLEAELTDLRDQLQAIAPQYRPNHDDGVQITAAPLWPLFRHKPWQKLLKDTWAKLQKGDYDWANLAMNYWPERVREKCKTDKSLAIAHGLEDLYAEPEAAPKKARGRKKKEDAE
;
A
#
# COMPACT_ATOMS: atom_id res chain seq x y z
N MET A 1 -26.34 8.02 -15.43
CA MET A 1 -25.69 8.41 -14.16
C MET A 1 -24.30 9.00 -14.39
N ASN A 2 -23.40 8.35 -15.13
CA ASN A 2 -22.04 8.86 -15.37
C ASN A 2 -21.93 10.05 -16.36
N SER A 3 -23.03 10.67 -16.78
CA SER A 3 -22.99 11.87 -17.62
C SER A 3 -23.04 13.13 -16.74
N CYS A 4 -22.60 14.27 -17.25
CA CYS A 4 -22.71 15.55 -16.52
C CYS A 4 -24.16 15.97 -16.25
N VAL A 5 -25.14 15.45 -16.99
CA VAL A 5 -26.57 15.79 -16.83
C VAL A 5 -27.16 15.34 -15.47
N PRO A 6 -27.17 14.05 -15.08
CA PRO A 6 -27.60 13.64 -13.75
C PRO A 6 -26.81 14.31 -12.63
N ASP A 7 -25.50 14.48 -12.78
CA ASP A 7 -24.68 15.20 -11.80
C ASP A 7 -25.18 16.64 -11.58
N PHE A 8 -25.37 17.39 -12.68
CA PHE A 8 -25.95 18.72 -12.65
C PHE A 8 -27.35 18.76 -12.01
N LEU A 9 -28.23 17.81 -12.37
CA LEU A 9 -29.57 17.73 -11.79
C LEU A 9 -29.55 17.45 -10.29
N ILE A 10 -28.66 16.57 -9.82
CA ILE A 10 -28.51 16.29 -8.38
C ILE A 10 -28.00 17.54 -7.66
N LYS A 11 -26.98 18.21 -8.20
CA LYS A 11 -26.45 19.45 -7.61
C LYS A 11 -27.51 20.54 -7.51
N LEU A 12 -28.39 20.66 -8.52
CA LEU A 12 -29.56 21.55 -8.45
C LEU A 12 -30.51 21.18 -7.31
N THR A 13 -30.75 19.88 -7.06
CA THR A 13 -31.60 19.44 -5.94
C THR A 13 -30.97 19.66 -4.56
N LEU A 14 -29.64 19.56 -4.46
CA LEU A 14 -28.89 19.78 -3.22
C LEU A 14 -28.75 21.27 -2.86
N GLY A 15 -28.91 22.17 -3.84
CA GLY A 15 -28.72 23.61 -3.65
C GLY A 15 -27.28 24.00 -3.28
N ARG A 16 -26.33 23.09 -3.50
CA ARG A 16 -24.89 23.25 -3.26
C ARG A 16 -24.13 22.60 -4.39
N ASN A 17 -23.13 23.31 -4.90
CA ASN A 17 -22.24 22.80 -5.95
C ASN A 17 -20.91 22.31 -5.36
N ASP A 18 -20.49 22.87 -4.22
CA ASP A 18 -19.22 22.52 -3.58
C ASP A 18 -19.43 21.35 -2.60
N HIS A 19 -18.68 20.27 -2.81
CA HIS A 19 -18.74 19.01 -2.05
C HIS A 19 -20.15 18.38 -1.92
N PRO A 20 -20.78 17.97 -3.03
CA PRO A 20 -22.10 17.36 -3.01
C PRO A 20 -22.08 16.02 -2.25
N GLN A 21 -22.95 15.89 -1.24
CA GLN A 21 -23.24 14.61 -0.60
C GLN A 21 -24.40 13.95 -1.35
N PHE A 22 -24.12 12.83 -2.00
CA PHE A 22 -25.12 12.08 -2.77
C PHE A 22 -25.89 11.11 -1.85
N ASP A 23 -27.06 11.53 -1.38
CA ASP A 23 -27.95 10.67 -0.62
C ASP A 23 -28.90 9.89 -1.56
N ILE A 24 -29.30 8.67 -1.15
CA ILE A 24 -30.16 7.77 -1.95
C ILE A 24 -31.49 8.46 -2.34
N GLY A 25 -32.01 9.32 -1.45
CA GLY A 25 -33.23 10.08 -1.71
C GLY A 25 -33.10 11.01 -2.91
N ASP A 26 -31.98 11.72 -3.02
CA ASP A 26 -31.71 12.68 -4.10
C ASP A 26 -31.47 11.96 -5.42
N VAL A 27 -30.72 10.85 -5.39
CA VAL A 27 -30.47 10.02 -6.57
C VAL A 27 -31.78 9.42 -7.12
N ASN A 28 -32.67 8.96 -6.24
CA ASN A 28 -33.98 8.45 -6.64
C ASN A 28 -34.94 9.55 -7.15
N GLY A 29 -34.68 10.82 -6.79
CA GLY A 29 -35.46 11.97 -7.23
C GLY A 29 -35.17 12.42 -8.66
N ILE A 30 -34.10 11.91 -9.28
CA ILE A 30 -33.71 12.32 -10.64
C ILE A 30 -34.72 11.78 -11.65
N PRO A 31 -35.27 12.64 -12.53
CA PRO A 31 -36.10 12.16 -13.62
C PRO A 31 -35.26 11.30 -14.57
N LEU A 32 -35.67 10.05 -14.80
CA LEU A 32 -35.06 9.18 -15.79
C LEU A 32 -35.78 9.35 -17.14
N PRO A 33 -35.07 9.72 -18.22
CA PRO A 33 -35.67 9.86 -19.53
C PRO A 33 -36.04 8.50 -20.10
N LEU A 34 -37.00 8.48 -21.04
CA LEU A 34 -37.26 7.28 -21.83
C LEU A 34 -36.08 7.05 -22.78
N VAL A 35 -35.39 5.93 -22.61
CA VAL A 35 -34.24 5.55 -23.44
C VAL A 35 -34.71 4.62 -24.54
N SER A 36 -34.45 4.96 -25.79
CA SER A 36 -34.70 4.05 -26.93
C SER A 36 -33.66 2.93 -26.96
N ASP A 37 -34.00 1.78 -27.54
CA ASP A 37 -33.08 0.64 -27.65
C ASP A 37 -31.75 1.05 -28.29
N GLN A 38 -31.78 1.85 -29.36
CA GLN A 38 -30.57 2.35 -30.03
C GLN A 38 -29.70 3.23 -29.11
N ALA A 39 -30.30 4.14 -28.34
CA ALA A 39 -29.56 4.98 -27.40
C ALA A 39 -29.03 4.15 -26.23
N GLY A 40 -29.80 3.17 -25.76
CA GLY A 40 -29.41 2.22 -24.73
C GLY A 40 -28.18 1.40 -25.15
N ASP A 41 -28.22 0.79 -26.33
CA ASP A 41 -27.12 0.00 -26.88
C ASP A 41 -25.85 0.85 -27.08
N ARG A 42 -26.00 2.09 -27.56
CA ARG A 42 -24.86 3.00 -27.73
C ARG A 42 -24.26 3.39 -26.40
N LEU A 43 -25.07 3.77 -25.41
CA LEU A 43 -24.61 4.10 -24.06
C LEU A 43 -23.94 2.91 -23.39
N ALA A 44 -24.48 1.70 -23.54
CA ALA A 44 -23.89 0.48 -23.00
C ALA A 44 -22.52 0.19 -23.64
N SER A 45 -22.40 0.31 -24.96
CA SER A 45 -21.14 0.16 -25.68
C SER A 45 -20.09 1.19 -25.24
N LEU A 46 -20.48 2.46 -25.11
CA LEU A 46 -19.60 3.54 -24.67
C LEU A 46 -19.14 3.34 -23.22
N ALA A 47 -20.06 3.00 -22.32
CA ALA A 47 -19.75 2.75 -20.91
C ALA A 47 -18.79 1.57 -20.75
N ARG A 48 -19.02 0.47 -21.49
CA ARG A 48 -18.11 -0.69 -21.48
C ARG A 48 -16.73 -0.33 -22.01
N HIS A 49 -16.66 0.41 -23.12
CA HIS A 49 -15.39 0.85 -23.70
C HIS A 49 -14.63 1.78 -22.73
N ALA A 50 -15.31 2.77 -22.16
CA ALA A 50 -14.72 3.68 -21.16
C ALA A 50 -14.19 2.93 -19.92
N TRP A 51 -14.89 1.88 -19.49
CA TRP A 51 -14.43 1.03 -18.40
C TRP A 51 -13.17 0.24 -18.79
N GLN A 52 -13.17 -0.42 -19.96
CA GLN A 52 -12.03 -1.21 -20.45
C GLN A 52 -10.74 -0.38 -20.58
N ILE A 53 -10.82 0.79 -21.22
CA ILE A 53 -9.64 1.63 -21.43
C ILE A 53 -9.13 2.27 -20.14
N ARG A 54 -10.02 2.59 -19.19
CA ARG A 54 -9.61 3.08 -17.87
C ARG A 54 -8.98 2.00 -17.02
N ARG A 55 -9.54 0.78 -17.04
CA ARG A 55 -8.89 -0.40 -16.46
C ARG A 55 -7.51 -0.66 -17.09
N LYS A 56 -7.34 -0.40 -18.40
CA LYS A 56 -6.05 -0.54 -19.10
C LYS A 56 -4.98 0.35 -18.46
N LEU A 57 -5.29 1.58 -18.04
CA LEU A 57 -4.36 2.46 -17.31
C LEU A 57 -3.89 1.82 -16.00
N ASP A 58 -4.80 1.20 -15.26
CA ASP A 58 -4.51 0.55 -13.99
C ASP A 58 -3.61 -0.69 -14.09
N THR A 59 -3.50 -1.30 -15.27
CA THR A 59 -2.70 -2.51 -15.46
C THR A 59 -1.18 -2.31 -15.31
N VAL A 60 -0.69 -1.06 -15.27
CA VAL A 60 0.72 -0.73 -14.99
C VAL A 60 0.95 -0.20 -13.56
N THR A 61 -0.11 -0.07 -12.76
CA THR A 61 -0.09 0.43 -11.39
C THR A 61 0.03 -0.74 -10.40
N GLU A 62 1.19 -0.97 -9.80
CA GLU A 62 1.49 -2.18 -9.02
C GLU A 62 0.60 -2.43 -7.77
N ILE A 63 -0.08 -1.39 -7.28
CA ILE A 63 -1.02 -1.46 -6.15
C ILE A 63 -2.47 -1.69 -6.60
N SER A 64 -2.73 -1.72 -7.91
CA SER A 64 -4.06 -1.95 -8.46
C SER A 64 -4.38 -3.45 -8.55
N HIS A 65 -5.67 -3.77 -8.38
CA HIS A 65 -6.21 -5.10 -8.66
C HIS A 65 -6.08 -5.51 -10.14
N ALA A 66 -5.91 -4.54 -11.06
CA ALA A 66 -5.73 -4.81 -12.47
C ALA A 66 -4.25 -5.00 -12.89
N PHE A 67 -3.29 -4.80 -11.98
CA PHE A 67 -1.86 -4.82 -12.31
C PHE A 67 -1.44 -6.09 -13.06
N LEU A 68 -0.65 -5.91 -14.12
CA LEU A 68 -0.03 -6.96 -14.92
C LEU A 68 1.50 -6.85 -14.88
N LEU A 69 2.04 -5.75 -15.40
CA LEU A 69 3.46 -5.51 -15.57
C LEU A 69 3.75 -4.00 -15.48
N PRO A 70 4.95 -3.59 -15.06
CA PRO A 70 5.33 -2.18 -15.07
C PRO A 70 5.39 -1.65 -16.52
N LEU A 71 5.17 -0.33 -16.66
CA LEU A 71 5.13 0.34 -17.96
C LEU A 71 6.35 0.05 -18.84
N ALA A 72 7.55 0.10 -18.27
CA ALA A 72 8.80 -0.21 -18.98
C ALA A 72 8.77 -1.59 -19.67
N LEU A 73 8.31 -2.63 -18.96
CA LEU A 73 8.24 -3.99 -19.52
C LEU A 73 7.13 -4.12 -20.54
N ARG A 74 5.99 -3.46 -20.30
CA ARG A 74 4.90 -3.45 -21.27
C ARG A 74 5.34 -2.84 -22.60
N GLN A 75 6.03 -1.70 -22.55
CA GLN A 75 6.55 -1.03 -23.73
C GLN A 75 7.65 -1.86 -24.41
N ALA A 76 8.60 -2.42 -23.65
CA ALA A 76 9.73 -3.15 -24.22
C ALA A 76 9.36 -4.54 -24.80
N LYS A 77 8.42 -5.26 -24.19
CA LYS A 77 8.12 -6.66 -24.56
C LYS A 77 6.82 -6.84 -25.33
N PHE A 78 5.87 -5.93 -25.16
CA PHE A 78 4.50 -6.08 -25.70
C PHE A 78 4.12 -4.97 -26.68
N GLU A 79 5.10 -4.31 -27.29
CA GLU A 79 4.88 -3.29 -28.34
C GLU A 79 3.98 -3.80 -29.48
N HIS A 80 4.09 -5.10 -29.81
CA HIS A 80 3.28 -5.78 -30.82
C HIS A 80 1.78 -5.92 -30.46
N LEU A 81 1.41 -5.74 -29.19
CA LEU A 81 0.01 -5.73 -28.72
C LEU A 81 -0.62 -4.32 -28.77
N GLY A 82 0.08 -3.37 -29.39
CA GLY A 82 -0.34 -1.97 -29.54
C GLY A 82 0.35 -1.05 -28.55
N LEU A 83 0.61 0.19 -29.00
CA LEU A 83 1.21 1.24 -28.18
C LEU A 83 0.33 1.49 -26.94
N PHE A 84 0.92 1.33 -25.76
CA PHE A 84 0.32 1.80 -24.52
C PHE A 84 0.73 3.25 -24.33
N ASP A 85 -0.20 4.16 -24.64
CA ASP A 85 -0.04 5.60 -24.50
C ASP A 85 -1.11 6.12 -23.53
N PRO A 86 -0.74 6.43 -22.28
CA PRO A 86 -1.67 6.98 -21.29
C PRO A 86 -2.41 8.23 -21.79
N SER A 87 -1.70 9.15 -22.45
CA SER A 87 -2.28 10.40 -22.94
C SER A 87 -3.35 10.14 -23.99
N ALA A 88 -3.09 9.25 -24.95
CA ALA A 88 -4.07 8.89 -25.97
C ALA A 88 -5.29 8.17 -25.38
N ILE A 89 -5.10 7.38 -24.30
CA ILE A 89 -6.20 6.74 -23.57
C ILE A 89 -7.05 7.79 -22.85
N ASP A 90 -6.44 8.77 -22.18
CA ASP A 90 -7.17 9.84 -21.50
C ASP A 90 -7.96 10.73 -22.47
N ASP A 91 -7.37 11.03 -23.64
CA ASP A 91 -8.08 11.72 -24.72
C ASP A 91 -9.29 10.92 -25.20
N GLU A 92 -9.16 9.59 -25.32
CA GLU A 92 -10.27 8.71 -25.70
C GLU A 92 -11.35 8.64 -24.62
N ILE A 93 -10.97 8.56 -23.34
CA ILE A 93 -11.91 8.63 -22.21
C ILE A 93 -12.70 9.94 -22.28
N THR A 94 -12.02 11.06 -22.53
CA THR A 94 -12.64 12.39 -22.65
C THR A 94 -13.62 12.43 -23.83
N ARG A 95 -13.25 11.86 -24.99
CA ARG A 95 -14.14 11.75 -26.15
C ARG A 95 -15.38 10.91 -25.85
N ILE A 96 -15.22 9.75 -25.22
CA ILE A 96 -16.35 8.89 -24.84
C ILE A 96 -17.27 9.61 -23.85
N GLN A 97 -16.71 10.32 -22.87
CA GLN A 97 -17.49 11.10 -21.90
C GLN A 97 -18.31 12.19 -22.61
N ALA A 98 -17.71 12.94 -23.53
CA ALA A 98 -18.42 13.94 -24.32
C ALA A 98 -19.54 13.33 -25.18
N GLU A 99 -19.36 12.12 -25.71
CA GLU A 99 -20.41 11.42 -26.46
C GLU A 99 -21.57 10.98 -25.55
N ILE A 100 -21.25 10.41 -24.38
CA ILE A 100 -22.23 10.05 -23.35
C ILE A 100 -23.05 11.29 -22.93
N ASP A 101 -22.38 12.42 -22.70
CA ASP A 101 -23.03 13.68 -22.32
C ASP A 101 -23.94 14.20 -23.44
N ASN A 102 -23.50 14.14 -24.71
CA ASN A 102 -24.32 14.54 -25.85
C ASN A 102 -25.60 13.69 -25.98
N ILE A 103 -25.51 12.38 -25.79
CA ILE A 103 -26.67 11.49 -25.78
C ILE A 103 -27.60 11.85 -24.60
N ALA A 104 -27.04 12.06 -23.40
CA ALA A 104 -27.82 12.46 -22.24
C ALA A 104 -28.54 13.81 -22.46
N PHE A 105 -27.87 14.83 -22.97
CA PHE A 105 -28.49 16.12 -23.28
C PHE A 105 -29.66 15.98 -24.27
N ALA A 106 -29.53 15.11 -25.27
CA ALA A 106 -30.61 14.85 -26.21
C ALA A 106 -31.81 14.14 -25.55
N LEU A 107 -31.55 13.12 -24.73
CA LEU A 107 -32.60 12.36 -24.02
C LEU A 107 -33.37 13.21 -23.01
N TYR A 108 -32.67 14.11 -22.30
CA TYR A 108 -33.28 15.03 -21.34
C TYR A 108 -33.86 16.30 -21.97
N GLY A 109 -33.61 16.56 -23.25
CA GLY A 109 -34.12 17.75 -23.95
C GLY A 109 -33.44 19.07 -23.54
N PHE A 110 -32.17 19.03 -23.11
CA PHE A 110 -31.41 20.21 -22.68
C PHE A 110 -31.19 21.18 -23.84
N SER A 111 -31.52 22.46 -23.62
CA SER A 111 -31.21 23.55 -24.55
C SER A 111 -29.72 23.87 -24.55
N ASN A 112 -29.25 24.69 -25.51
CA ASN A 112 -27.86 25.13 -25.54
C ASN A 112 -27.45 25.90 -24.27
N ALA A 113 -28.38 26.64 -23.65
CA ALA A 113 -28.13 27.33 -22.38
C ALA A 113 -27.95 26.33 -21.23
N ASP A 114 -28.81 25.31 -21.17
CA ASP A 114 -28.74 24.27 -20.13
C ASP A 114 -27.45 23.45 -20.25
N ARG A 115 -27.03 23.13 -21.49
CA ARG A 115 -25.75 22.45 -21.76
C ARG A 115 -24.56 23.25 -21.26
N ALA A 116 -24.53 24.55 -21.54
CA ALA A 116 -23.45 25.43 -21.08
C ALA A 116 -23.41 25.52 -19.54
N ALA A 117 -24.58 25.58 -18.90
CA ALA A 117 -24.68 25.57 -17.43
C ALA A 117 -24.17 24.26 -16.82
N ALA A 118 -24.58 23.11 -17.38
CA ALA A 118 -24.16 21.79 -16.91
C ALA A 118 -22.65 21.56 -17.06
N LEU A 119 -22.07 21.91 -18.22
CA LEU A 119 -20.62 21.80 -18.44
C LEU A 119 -19.82 22.78 -17.55
N GLY A 120 -20.35 23.99 -17.35
CA GLY A 120 -19.75 24.99 -16.46
C GLY A 120 -19.70 24.52 -15.00
N ALA A 121 -20.75 23.86 -14.52
CA ALA A 121 -20.83 23.31 -13.17
C ALA A 121 -19.76 22.24 -12.89
N VAL A 122 -19.43 21.39 -13.87
CA VAL A 122 -18.36 20.39 -13.75
C VAL A 122 -16.98 21.04 -13.73
N SER A 123 -16.76 22.09 -14.53
CA SER A 123 -15.46 22.78 -14.59
C SER A 123 -15.11 23.65 -13.37
N GLY A 124 -16.11 24.01 -12.54
CA GLY A 124 -15.92 24.76 -11.30
C GLY A 124 -15.22 23.94 -10.19
N GLU A 125 -15.38 22.62 -10.21
CA GLU A 125 -14.82 21.71 -9.20
C GLU A 125 -13.29 21.60 -9.28
N ALA A 126 -12.71 21.69 -10.48
CA ALA A 126 -11.26 21.55 -10.68
C ALA A 126 -10.42 22.72 -10.12
N ARG A 127 -11.04 23.79 -9.58
CA ARG A 127 -10.35 24.99 -9.11
C ARG A 127 -10.33 25.17 -7.58
N ASP A 128 -11.23 24.53 -6.83
CA ASP A 128 -11.39 24.78 -5.38
C ASP A 128 -10.98 23.61 -4.47
N ASP A 129 -10.51 22.47 -5.02
CA ASP A 129 -9.88 21.38 -4.24
C ASP A 129 -8.46 21.73 -3.70
N ALA A 130 -8.04 23.00 -3.82
CA ALA A 130 -6.70 23.44 -3.46
C ALA A 130 -6.50 23.81 -1.98
N ASP A 131 -7.53 23.92 -1.13
CA ASP A 131 -7.33 24.33 0.27
C ASP A 131 -8.50 23.91 1.18
N VAL A 132 -8.43 22.76 1.84
CA VAL A 132 -8.64 22.56 3.31
C VAL A 132 -8.13 21.16 3.69
N ASP A 133 -7.20 21.11 4.65
CA ASP A 133 -6.46 19.96 5.18
C ASP A 133 -5.37 19.41 4.24
N GLY A 134 -4.11 19.77 4.56
CA GLY A 134 -2.92 19.27 3.89
C GLY A 134 -2.80 17.74 3.98
N ASP A 135 -3.30 17.08 2.94
CA ASP A 135 -2.88 15.80 2.40
C ASP A 135 -3.51 15.79 1.00
N GLU A 136 -2.83 16.47 0.07
CA GLU A 136 -3.18 16.48 -1.34
C GLU A 136 -3.49 15.02 -1.76
N ASP A 137 -4.70 14.78 -2.29
CA ASP A 137 -4.92 13.70 -3.25
C ASP A 137 -4.11 14.05 -4.51
N GLU A 138 -2.77 14.14 -4.37
CA GLU A 138 -1.85 14.21 -5.48
C GLU A 138 -2.18 12.98 -6.34
N ALA A 139 -2.65 13.25 -7.57
CA ALA A 139 -2.54 12.30 -8.65
C ALA A 139 -1.17 11.65 -8.52
N ALA A 140 -1.12 10.30 -8.48
CA ALA A 140 0.12 9.58 -8.25
C ALA A 140 1.20 10.19 -9.15
N PRO A 141 2.30 10.75 -8.57
CA PRO A 141 3.24 11.56 -9.33
C PRO A 141 3.72 10.78 -10.55
N ASP A 142 4.01 11.46 -11.65
CA ASP A 142 4.59 10.83 -12.85
C ASP A 142 5.85 10.05 -12.45
N ILE A 143 5.68 8.74 -12.29
CA ILE A 143 6.72 7.87 -11.75
C ILE A 143 7.77 7.66 -12.84
N PRO A 144 9.06 7.87 -12.55
CA PRO A 144 10.11 7.43 -13.46
C PRO A 144 9.94 5.93 -13.73
N SER A 145 9.70 5.58 -14.99
CA SER A 145 9.43 4.20 -15.44
C SER A 145 10.49 3.19 -14.93
N ALA A 146 11.72 3.66 -14.70
CA ALA A 146 12.81 2.90 -14.09
C ALA A 146 12.55 2.50 -12.62
N ASP A 147 12.09 3.40 -11.76
CA ASP A 147 11.84 3.09 -10.34
C ASP A 147 10.67 2.10 -10.18
N ALA A 148 9.63 2.24 -11.01
CA ALA A 148 8.54 1.29 -11.06
C ALA A 148 8.99 -0.11 -11.51
N LEU A 149 9.93 -0.19 -12.46
CA LEU A 149 10.53 -1.46 -12.88
C LEU A 149 11.36 -2.09 -11.75
N LEU A 150 12.16 -1.30 -11.04
CA LEU A 150 12.97 -1.79 -9.92
C LEU A 150 12.10 -2.26 -8.74
N SER A 151 11.05 -1.52 -8.40
CA SER A 151 10.05 -1.93 -7.40
C SER A 151 9.37 -3.25 -7.76
N TRP A 152 8.98 -3.40 -9.03
CA TRP A 152 8.45 -4.66 -9.53
C TRP A 152 9.48 -5.80 -9.41
N ALA A 153 10.74 -5.57 -9.77
CA ALA A 153 11.79 -6.58 -9.70
C ALA A 153 12.08 -7.00 -8.24
N ILE A 154 12.06 -6.06 -7.29
CA ILE A 154 12.09 -6.38 -5.86
C ILE A 154 10.86 -7.20 -5.45
N GLY A 155 9.68 -6.86 -5.98
CA GLY A 155 8.49 -7.69 -5.78
C GLY A 155 8.62 -9.11 -6.32
N VAL A 156 9.28 -9.31 -7.46
CA VAL A 156 9.62 -10.66 -7.95
C VAL A 156 10.60 -11.37 -7.00
N ALA A 157 11.61 -10.67 -6.50
CA ALA A 157 12.58 -11.21 -5.54
C ALA A 157 11.92 -11.70 -4.25
N PHE A 158 10.88 -10.99 -3.78
CA PHE A 158 10.06 -11.36 -2.63
C PHE A 158 8.92 -12.34 -2.95
N GLY A 159 8.82 -12.86 -4.18
CA GLY A 159 7.77 -13.79 -4.59
C GLY A 159 6.37 -13.17 -4.67
N ARG A 160 6.26 -11.83 -4.73
CA ARG A 160 5.00 -11.12 -4.87
C ARG A 160 4.49 -11.13 -6.31
N PHE A 161 5.36 -10.84 -7.26
CA PHE A 161 5.02 -10.77 -8.68
C PHE A 161 5.57 -11.97 -9.46
N ASP A 162 4.85 -12.34 -10.50
CA ASP A 162 5.21 -13.47 -11.33
C ASP A 162 6.03 -13.03 -12.55
N ILE A 163 7.30 -13.40 -12.57
CA ILE A 163 8.21 -13.11 -13.69
C ILE A 163 7.76 -13.77 -15.00
N ARG A 164 7.01 -14.88 -14.94
CA ARG A 164 6.60 -15.66 -16.11
C ARG A 164 5.68 -14.89 -17.05
N LEU A 165 4.98 -13.87 -16.56
CA LEU A 165 4.22 -12.95 -17.43
C LEU A 165 5.15 -12.11 -18.31
N ALA A 166 6.26 -11.62 -17.76
CA ALA A 166 7.21 -10.79 -18.50
C ALA A 166 8.03 -11.62 -19.51
N THR A 167 8.25 -12.91 -19.22
CA THR A 167 8.98 -13.82 -20.10
C THR A 167 8.09 -14.51 -21.14
N GLY A 168 6.76 -14.42 -21.00
CA GLY A 168 5.78 -15.08 -21.87
C GLY A 168 5.54 -16.56 -21.54
N GLU A 169 6.15 -17.09 -20.46
CA GLU A 169 5.89 -18.45 -19.97
C GLU A 169 4.49 -18.63 -19.37
N ARG A 170 3.90 -17.53 -18.88
CA ARG A 170 2.51 -17.48 -18.43
C ARG A 170 1.73 -16.48 -19.27
N VAL A 171 0.53 -16.88 -19.68
CA VAL A 171 -0.43 -16.00 -20.35
C VAL A 171 -1.21 -15.23 -19.29
N ALA A 172 -1.44 -13.94 -19.54
CA ALA A 172 -2.31 -13.13 -18.69
C ALA A 172 -3.74 -13.71 -18.67
N PRO A 173 -4.44 -13.67 -17.52
CA PRO A 173 -5.85 -14.07 -17.48
C PRO A 173 -6.69 -13.16 -18.38
N PRO A 174 -7.86 -13.64 -18.86
CA PRO A 174 -8.77 -12.82 -19.64
C PRO A 174 -9.21 -11.58 -18.85
N GLU A 175 -9.59 -10.53 -19.58
CA GLU A 175 -10.16 -9.33 -18.97
C GLU A 175 -11.49 -9.68 -18.28
N PRO A 176 -11.72 -9.23 -17.03
CA PRO A 176 -12.99 -9.45 -16.35
C PRO A 176 -14.11 -8.59 -16.96
N GLU A 177 -15.35 -8.88 -16.58
CA GLU A 177 -16.49 -8.03 -16.86
C GLU A 177 -16.64 -6.90 -15.82
N PRO A 178 -17.29 -5.77 -16.15
CA PRO A 178 -17.39 -4.61 -15.25
C PRO A 178 -17.98 -4.86 -13.86
N PHE A 179 -18.79 -5.90 -13.71
CA PHE A 179 -19.47 -6.27 -12.48
C PHE A 179 -18.95 -7.58 -11.86
N ASP A 180 -17.87 -8.13 -12.40
CA ASP A 180 -17.22 -9.29 -11.80
C ASP A 180 -16.61 -8.90 -10.43
N PRO A 181 -16.54 -9.84 -9.47
CA PRO A 181 -15.89 -9.58 -8.19
C PRO A 181 -14.42 -9.20 -8.38
N LEU A 182 -13.95 -8.25 -7.57
CA LEU A 182 -12.53 -7.87 -7.58
C LEU A 182 -11.65 -9.07 -7.24
N PRO A 183 -10.55 -9.30 -7.98
CA PRO A 183 -9.69 -10.43 -7.71
C PRO A 183 -8.91 -10.20 -6.41
N ALA A 184 -8.77 -11.26 -5.61
CA ALA A 184 -8.02 -11.23 -4.35
C ALA A 184 -6.52 -10.90 -4.57
N LYS A 185 -5.96 -11.33 -5.70
CA LYS A 185 -4.62 -10.98 -6.17
C LYS A 185 -4.71 -10.38 -7.57
N SER A 186 -3.88 -9.38 -7.86
CA SER A 186 -3.84 -8.85 -9.22
C SER A 186 -3.28 -9.89 -10.21
N PRO A 187 -3.64 -9.82 -11.49
CA PRO A 187 -3.15 -10.72 -12.53
C PRO A 187 -1.62 -10.88 -12.57
N GLY A 188 -0.89 -9.81 -12.23
CA GLY A 188 0.56 -9.73 -12.16
C GLY A 188 1.21 -10.46 -10.98
N MET A 189 0.44 -10.81 -9.95
CA MET A 189 0.95 -11.49 -8.76
C MET A 189 1.21 -12.97 -9.00
N LEU A 190 2.10 -13.53 -8.17
CA LEU A 190 2.37 -14.95 -8.14
C LEU A 190 1.12 -15.73 -7.69
N PRO A 191 0.65 -16.72 -8.48
CA PRO A 191 -0.44 -17.61 -8.08
C PRO A 191 -0.12 -18.37 -6.79
N ASP A 192 -1.15 -18.72 -6.02
CA ASP A 192 -0.97 -19.54 -4.82
C ASP A 192 -0.45 -20.94 -5.16
N GLY A 193 0.56 -21.40 -4.39
CA GLY A 193 1.19 -22.71 -4.58
C GLY A 193 2.31 -22.75 -5.61
N ASP A 194 2.46 -21.71 -6.43
CA ASP A 194 3.56 -21.62 -7.39
C ASP A 194 4.87 -21.22 -6.71
N ALA A 195 5.98 -21.75 -7.24
CA ALA A 195 7.31 -21.42 -6.72
C ALA A 195 7.71 -19.98 -7.08
N PRO A 196 8.24 -19.18 -6.14
CA PRO A 196 8.76 -17.86 -6.43
C PRO A 196 10.06 -17.95 -7.25
N PHE A 197 10.46 -16.84 -7.88
CA PHE A 197 11.74 -16.74 -8.59
C PHE A 197 12.95 -17.02 -7.69
N HIS A 198 12.87 -16.55 -6.45
CA HIS A 198 13.85 -16.83 -5.40
C HIS A 198 13.13 -17.37 -4.18
N ALA A 199 13.56 -18.52 -3.65
CA ALA A 199 12.98 -19.08 -2.43
C ALA A 199 13.56 -18.37 -1.19
N HIS A 200 12.70 -17.89 -0.29
CA HIS A 200 13.11 -17.20 0.93
C HIS A 200 12.03 -17.33 2.04
N ALA A 201 12.41 -17.05 3.29
CA ALA A 201 11.52 -17.10 4.45
C ALA A 201 10.92 -15.72 4.79
N GLY A 202 10.58 -14.92 3.78
CA GLY A 202 10.09 -13.54 3.97
C GLY A 202 11.16 -12.48 4.31
N ILE A 203 12.45 -12.85 4.32
CA ILE A 203 13.58 -11.95 4.60
C ILE A 203 14.59 -12.03 3.46
N LEU A 204 15.02 -10.87 2.96
CA LEU A 204 16.18 -10.69 2.08
C LEU A 204 17.15 -9.70 2.73
N VAL A 205 18.38 -9.57 2.22
CA VAL A 205 19.43 -8.74 2.85
C VAL A 205 20.18 -7.92 1.81
N ASP A 206 20.61 -6.71 2.17
CA ASP A 206 21.64 -5.97 1.44
C ASP A 206 23.00 -6.38 2.00
N ASP A 207 23.55 -7.48 1.47
CA ASP A 207 24.86 -8.01 1.84
C ASP A 207 25.51 -8.73 0.65
N PRO A 208 26.46 -8.09 -0.06
CA PRO A 208 27.11 -8.68 -1.21
C PRO A 208 27.72 -10.05 -0.93
N GLY A 209 27.33 -11.04 -1.75
CA GLY A 209 27.80 -12.43 -1.63
C GLY A 209 26.93 -13.33 -0.76
N HIS A 210 25.91 -12.78 -0.09
CA HIS A 210 24.91 -13.57 0.62
C HIS A 210 23.92 -14.24 -0.37
N ALA A 211 23.44 -15.44 -0.05
CA ALA A 211 22.49 -16.16 -0.92
C ALA A 211 21.15 -15.43 -1.10
N HIS A 212 20.79 -14.59 -0.12
CA HIS A 212 19.60 -13.74 -0.10
C HIS A 212 19.91 -12.25 -0.39
N ASP A 213 21.03 -11.96 -1.05
CA ASP A 213 21.38 -10.59 -1.47
C ASP A 213 20.32 -10.01 -2.42
N LEU A 214 19.54 -9.06 -1.92
CA LEU A 214 18.43 -8.44 -2.62
C LEU A 214 18.89 -7.71 -3.89
N VAL A 215 20.05 -7.06 -3.86
CA VAL A 215 20.60 -6.37 -5.04
C VAL A 215 20.86 -7.43 -6.12
N ARG A 216 21.63 -8.46 -5.79
CA ARG A 216 21.98 -9.52 -6.75
C ARG A 216 20.78 -10.26 -7.31
N ILE A 217 19.76 -10.54 -6.49
CA ILE A 217 18.52 -11.18 -6.96
C ILE A 217 17.76 -10.25 -7.91
N THR A 218 17.67 -8.96 -7.59
CA THR A 218 17.01 -7.95 -8.43
C THR A 218 17.72 -7.81 -9.79
N GLU A 219 19.05 -7.78 -9.81
CA GLU A 219 19.84 -7.81 -11.06
C GLU A 219 19.47 -9.03 -11.91
N ARG A 220 19.45 -10.23 -11.31
CA ARG A 220 19.08 -11.47 -12.02
C ARG A 220 17.65 -11.44 -12.56
N VAL A 221 16.72 -10.79 -11.87
CA VAL A 221 15.36 -10.58 -12.37
C VAL A 221 15.40 -9.73 -13.64
N LEU A 222 16.10 -8.58 -13.62
CA LEU A 222 16.20 -7.69 -14.79
C LEU A 222 16.90 -8.36 -15.97
N GLU A 223 18.02 -9.06 -15.71
CA GLU A 223 18.72 -9.87 -16.72
C GLU A 223 17.77 -10.90 -17.37
N ARG A 224 16.95 -11.58 -16.56
CA ARG A 224 16.04 -12.63 -17.04
C ARG A 224 14.91 -12.11 -17.95
N VAL A 225 14.59 -10.83 -17.85
CA VAL A 225 13.58 -10.15 -18.69
C VAL A 225 14.23 -9.22 -19.72
N ASP A 226 15.53 -9.33 -19.94
CA ASP A 226 16.33 -8.52 -20.88
C ASP A 226 16.18 -7.00 -20.67
N MET A 227 16.11 -6.56 -19.42
CA MET A 227 16.08 -5.15 -19.05
C MET A 227 17.46 -4.68 -18.55
N PRO A 228 17.85 -3.42 -18.79
CA PRO A 228 19.14 -2.91 -18.35
C PRO A 228 19.23 -2.88 -16.82
N VAL A 229 20.35 -3.37 -16.31
CA VAL A 229 20.70 -3.32 -14.88
C VAL A 229 21.34 -1.96 -14.58
N PRO A 230 20.77 -1.13 -13.69
CA PRO A 230 21.39 0.13 -13.30
C PRO A 230 22.71 -0.10 -12.55
N ALA A 231 23.76 0.65 -12.90
CA ALA A 231 25.07 0.53 -12.25
C ALA A 231 25.06 0.85 -10.75
N ASP A 232 24.16 1.73 -10.30
CA ASP A 232 24.07 2.20 -8.92
C ASP A 232 22.94 1.53 -8.12
N MET A 233 22.55 0.29 -8.45
CA MET A 233 21.40 -0.40 -7.83
C MET A 233 21.50 -0.47 -6.30
N GLN A 234 22.68 -0.75 -5.75
CA GLN A 234 22.88 -0.82 -4.30
C GLN A 234 22.61 0.53 -3.62
N ARG A 235 23.11 1.63 -4.20
CA ARG A 235 22.86 2.99 -3.70
C ARG A 235 21.35 3.29 -3.70
N TRP A 236 20.68 2.97 -4.80
CA TRP A 236 19.24 3.19 -4.95
C TRP A 236 18.44 2.41 -3.90
N LEU A 237 18.78 1.14 -3.68
CA LEU A 237 18.14 0.31 -2.63
C LEU A 237 18.31 0.94 -1.24
N GLN A 238 19.52 1.41 -0.91
CA GLN A 238 19.84 1.97 0.41
C GLN A 238 19.22 3.34 0.68
N LYS A 239 19.04 4.19 -0.34
CA LYS A 239 18.65 5.60 -0.16
C LYS A 239 17.26 5.93 -0.68
N ASP A 240 16.89 5.36 -1.81
CA ASP A 240 15.78 5.87 -2.63
C ASP A 240 14.58 4.91 -2.62
N PHE A 241 14.81 3.60 -2.51
CA PHE A 241 13.74 2.60 -2.60
C PHE A 241 12.69 2.70 -1.50
N PHE A 242 13.08 2.79 -0.21
CA PHE A 242 12.08 2.83 0.85
C PHE A 242 11.22 4.10 0.84
N PRO A 243 11.76 5.32 0.63
CA PRO A 243 10.93 6.51 0.41
C PRO A 243 9.95 6.35 -0.76
N PHE A 244 10.44 5.86 -1.90
CA PHE A 244 9.62 5.58 -3.09
C PHE A 244 8.47 4.60 -2.76
N HIS A 245 8.81 3.49 -2.12
CA HIS A 245 7.85 2.46 -1.70
C HIS A 245 6.86 2.99 -0.67
N LEU A 246 7.32 3.76 0.31
CA LEU A 246 6.44 4.35 1.32
C LEU A 246 5.41 5.27 0.68
N GLN A 247 5.82 6.15 -0.23
CA GLN A 247 4.92 7.05 -0.95
C GLN A 247 3.88 6.23 -1.74
N ARG A 248 4.33 5.22 -2.47
CA ARG A 248 3.46 4.39 -3.32
C ARG A 248 2.43 3.56 -2.55
N TYR A 249 2.72 3.17 -1.31
CA TYR A 249 1.81 2.39 -0.46
C TYR A 249 1.13 3.26 0.59
N SER A 250 1.04 4.56 0.31
CA SER A 250 0.35 5.52 1.15
C SER A 250 -0.83 6.13 0.40
N LYS A 251 -1.98 6.24 1.06
CA LYS A 251 -3.14 6.97 0.55
C LYS A 251 -3.80 7.71 1.69
N SER A 252 -3.94 9.04 1.56
CA SER A 252 -4.39 9.91 2.65
C SER A 252 -3.55 9.62 3.92
N ARG A 253 -4.22 9.45 5.06
CA ARG A 253 -3.63 9.15 6.37
C ARG A 253 -3.11 7.71 6.50
N ARG A 254 -3.48 6.80 5.59
CA ARG A 254 -3.03 5.40 5.63
C ARG A 254 -1.63 5.29 5.03
N LYS A 255 -0.66 4.87 5.84
CA LYS A 255 0.72 4.56 5.41
C LYS A 255 0.95 3.05 5.57
N ALA A 256 1.14 2.32 4.46
CA ALA A 256 1.15 0.86 4.48
C ALA A 256 2.30 0.21 3.64
N PRO A 257 3.57 0.63 3.80
CA PRO A 257 4.69 0.00 3.10
C PRO A 257 4.79 -1.48 3.48
N ILE A 258 5.04 -2.35 2.51
CA ILE A 258 5.13 -3.81 2.74
C ILE A 258 6.55 -4.40 2.71
N TYR A 259 7.57 -3.60 2.40
CA TYR A 259 8.98 -3.99 2.45
C TYR A 259 9.66 -3.13 3.50
N TRP A 260 10.22 -3.74 4.52
CA TRP A 260 10.69 -3.03 5.72
C TRP A 260 12.20 -3.16 5.88
N PRO A 261 12.97 -2.06 5.75
CA PRO A 261 14.40 -2.06 5.99
C PRO A 261 14.70 -1.92 7.49
N LEU A 262 15.07 -3.03 8.13
CA LEU A 262 15.64 -3.06 9.47
C LEU A 262 17.16 -3.04 9.35
N ALA A 263 17.80 -1.95 9.76
CA ALA A 263 19.21 -1.72 9.48
C ALA A 263 20.03 -1.45 10.74
N THR A 264 21.33 -1.69 10.65
CA THR A 264 22.33 -1.17 11.61
C THR A 264 22.28 0.36 11.70
N ALA A 265 22.90 0.94 12.73
CA ALA A 265 22.87 2.39 12.97
C ALA A 265 23.39 3.21 11.76
N SER A 266 24.48 2.75 11.15
CA SER A 266 25.03 3.32 9.92
C SER A 266 24.24 3.01 8.64
N GLY A 267 23.37 1.99 8.66
CA GLY A 267 22.70 1.47 7.46
C GLY A 267 23.57 0.54 6.60
N SER A 268 24.77 0.19 7.07
CA SER A 268 25.73 -0.65 6.35
C SER A 268 25.31 -2.11 6.18
N TYR A 269 24.38 -2.58 7.02
CA TYR A 269 23.77 -3.90 6.91
C TYR A 269 22.26 -3.75 7.13
N THR A 270 21.47 -4.18 6.14
CA THR A 270 20.01 -4.00 6.13
C THR A 270 19.30 -5.31 5.81
N LEU A 271 18.44 -5.74 6.73
CA LEU A 271 17.47 -6.80 6.47
C LEU A 271 16.19 -6.18 5.91
N TRP A 272 15.66 -6.78 4.85
CA TRP A 272 14.40 -6.40 4.22
C TRP A 272 13.34 -7.44 4.52
N LEU A 273 12.38 -7.08 5.36
CA LEU A 273 11.27 -7.96 5.76
C LEU A 273 10.06 -7.74 4.86
N TYR A 274 9.39 -8.82 4.48
CA TYR A 274 8.17 -8.79 3.70
C TYR A 274 6.93 -8.93 4.59
N TYR A 275 6.21 -7.82 4.79
CA TYR A 275 5.05 -7.72 5.69
C TYR A 275 4.01 -8.84 5.51
N PRO A 276 3.58 -9.20 4.28
CA PRO A 276 2.57 -10.24 4.07
C PRO A 276 3.00 -11.63 4.55
N SER A 277 4.30 -11.87 4.75
CA SER A 277 4.84 -13.16 5.21
C SER A 277 5.29 -13.17 6.67
N LEU A 278 5.02 -12.11 7.43
CA LEU A 278 5.43 -12.05 8.83
C LEU A 278 4.75 -13.13 9.66
N THR A 279 5.51 -13.70 10.59
CA THR A 279 5.05 -14.68 11.57
C THR A 279 5.70 -14.37 12.92
N SER A 280 5.28 -15.08 13.97
CA SER A 280 5.96 -15.02 15.27
C SER A 280 7.41 -15.53 15.23
N GLN A 281 7.85 -16.17 14.14
CA GLN A 281 9.23 -16.64 13.96
C GLN A 281 10.11 -15.69 13.17
N THR A 282 9.55 -14.63 12.57
CA THR A 282 10.31 -13.77 11.67
C THR A 282 11.52 -13.13 12.35
N LEU A 283 11.38 -12.61 13.58
CA LEU A 283 12.50 -11.98 14.28
C LEU A 283 13.55 -13.00 14.74
N TYR A 284 13.14 -14.21 15.13
CA TYR A 284 14.08 -15.30 15.43
C TYR A 284 14.85 -15.74 14.18
N THR A 285 14.17 -15.83 13.04
CA THR A 285 14.79 -16.13 11.73
C THR A 285 15.79 -15.04 11.35
N ALA A 286 15.42 -13.76 11.51
CA ALA A 286 16.33 -12.64 11.28
C ALA A 286 17.61 -12.72 12.13
N ILE A 287 17.48 -13.12 13.39
CA ILE A 287 18.63 -13.30 14.30
C ILE A 287 19.49 -14.49 13.86
N ASN A 288 18.91 -15.68 13.82
CA ASN A 288 19.64 -16.94 13.70
C ASN A 288 20.21 -17.19 12.30
N ASP A 289 19.50 -16.76 11.27
CA ASP A 289 19.83 -17.12 9.88
C ASP A 289 20.54 -15.99 9.14
N PHE A 290 20.52 -14.76 9.67
CA PHE A 290 21.11 -13.58 9.01
C PHE A 290 22.12 -12.85 9.90
N VAL A 291 21.70 -12.34 11.06
CA VAL A 291 22.56 -11.48 11.91
C VAL A 291 23.68 -12.28 12.57
N GLU A 292 23.38 -13.42 13.19
CA GLU A 292 24.39 -14.24 13.89
C GLU A 292 25.45 -14.81 12.93
N PRO A 293 25.10 -15.41 11.77
CA PRO A 293 26.10 -15.87 10.81
C PRO A 293 26.99 -14.73 10.32
N LYS A 294 26.40 -13.56 10.01
CA LYS A 294 27.17 -12.39 9.59
C LYS A 294 28.12 -11.91 10.67
N LEU A 295 27.69 -11.89 11.93
CA LEU A 295 28.51 -11.49 13.06
C LEU A 295 29.71 -12.44 13.23
N VAL A 296 29.51 -13.76 13.08
CA VAL A 296 30.60 -14.74 13.11
C VAL A 296 31.64 -14.47 12.02
N ASP A 297 31.20 -14.20 10.79
CA ASP A 297 32.10 -13.89 9.67
C ASP A 297 32.89 -12.59 9.92
N VAL A 298 32.22 -11.53 10.39
CA VAL A 298 32.86 -10.24 10.71
C VAL A 298 33.91 -10.40 11.81
N VAL A 299 33.58 -11.12 12.89
CA VAL A 299 34.51 -11.39 14.00
C VAL A 299 35.71 -12.20 13.53
N LYS A 300 35.48 -13.23 12.69
CA LYS A 300 36.55 -14.06 12.14
C LYS A 300 37.49 -13.27 11.23
N GLU A 301 36.95 -12.40 10.37
CA GLU A 301 37.75 -11.53 9.50
C GLU A 301 38.56 -10.53 10.33
N ALA A 302 37.93 -9.89 11.33
CA ALA A 302 38.59 -8.96 12.24
C ALA A 302 39.72 -9.65 13.03
N ALA A 303 39.48 -10.87 13.52
CA ALA A 303 40.50 -11.66 14.20
C ALA A 303 41.68 -11.98 13.26
N GLY A 304 41.40 -12.37 12.02
CA GLY A 304 42.42 -12.58 10.98
C GLY A 304 43.31 -11.36 10.79
N LEU A 305 42.73 -10.16 10.69
CA LEU A 305 43.50 -8.91 10.60
C LEU A 305 44.24 -8.59 11.91
N LYS A 306 43.66 -8.85 13.08
CA LYS A 306 44.32 -8.66 14.38
C LYS A 306 45.59 -9.52 14.51
N THR A 307 45.59 -10.75 14.00
CA THR A 307 46.78 -11.64 14.05
C THR A 307 47.97 -11.12 13.25
N LYS A 308 47.76 -10.31 12.21
CA LYS A 308 48.84 -9.69 11.43
C LYS A 308 49.62 -8.62 12.22
N GLY A 309 49.06 -8.10 13.31
CA GLY A 309 49.74 -7.15 14.20
C GLY A 309 50.29 -5.92 13.47
N SER A 310 51.57 -5.60 13.67
CA SER A 310 52.25 -4.46 13.04
C SER A 310 52.58 -4.66 11.56
N ALA A 311 52.34 -5.85 10.99
CA ALA A 311 52.54 -6.11 9.56
C ALA A 311 51.34 -5.65 8.71
N ARG A 312 50.29 -5.11 9.34
CA ARG A 312 49.13 -4.56 8.63
C ARG A 312 49.51 -3.32 7.83
N ASN A 313 48.99 -3.23 6.62
CA ASN A 313 49.03 -2.00 5.83
C ASN A 313 47.86 -1.06 6.20
N ARG A 314 47.89 0.17 5.67
CA ARG A 314 46.86 1.19 5.93
C ARG A 314 45.44 0.77 5.53
N GLU A 315 45.30 -0.04 4.49
CA GLU A 315 43.99 -0.53 4.02
C GLU A 315 43.44 -1.60 4.97
N GLU A 316 44.30 -2.49 5.46
CA GLU A 316 43.97 -3.50 6.48
C GLU A 316 43.61 -2.86 7.82
N GLU A 317 44.29 -1.77 8.21
CA GLU A 317 43.90 -0.98 9.39
C GLU A 317 42.50 -0.37 9.24
N ARG A 318 42.23 0.26 8.10
CA ARG A 318 40.91 0.84 7.80
C ARG A 318 39.81 -0.23 7.75
N ARG A 319 40.10 -1.39 7.16
CA ARG A 319 39.18 -2.53 7.12
C ARG A 319 38.89 -3.05 8.51
N LEU A 320 39.90 -3.16 9.37
CA LEU A 320 39.70 -3.59 10.75
C LEU A 320 38.84 -2.61 11.56
N GLU A 321 39.04 -1.32 11.38
CA GLU A 321 38.19 -0.29 12.01
C GLU A 321 36.73 -0.40 11.55
N ALA A 322 36.51 -0.57 10.24
CA ALA A 322 35.18 -0.80 9.67
C ALA A 322 34.53 -2.10 10.22
N LEU A 323 35.28 -3.20 10.29
CA LEU A 323 34.80 -4.47 10.83
C LEU A 323 34.46 -4.38 12.33
N THR A 324 35.28 -3.67 13.11
CA THR A 324 35.02 -3.47 14.55
C THR A 324 33.76 -2.64 14.76
N THR A 325 33.53 -1.63 13.92
CA THR A 325 32.31 -0.83 13.94
C THR A 325 31.09 -1.68 13.57
N LEU A 326 31.20 -2.46 12.48
CA LEU A 326 30.13 -3.36 12.04
C LEU A 326 29.83 -4.46 13.06
N GLU A 327 30.83 -5.02 13.72
CA GLU A 327 30.68 -6.00 14.81
C GLU A 327 29.81 -5.43 15.95
N ALA A 328 30.12 -4.21 16.39
CA ALA A 328 29.34 -3.53 17.43
C ALA A 328 27.90 -3.23 16.98
N GLU A 329 27.72 -2.77 15.73
CA GLU A 329 26.39 -2.49 15.19
C GLU A 329 25.54 -3.74 14.97
N LEU A 330 26.12 -4.85 14.52
CA LEU A 330 25.43 -6.13 14.38
C LEU A 330 25.05 -6.72 15.74
N THR A 331 25.90 -6.54 16.75
CA THR A 331 25.60 -6.92 18.13
C THR A 331 24.40 -6.13 18.65
N ASP A 332 24.38 -4.81 18.46
CA ASP A 332 23.25 -3.94 18.84
C ASP A 332 21.96 -4.33 18.09
N LEU A 333 22.05 -4.58 16.78
CA LEU A 333 20.91 -5.03 15.98
C LEU A 333 20.34 -6.37 16.49
N ARG A 334 21.22 -7.35 16.78
CA ARG A 334 20.84 -8.65 17.35
C ARG A 334 20.12 -8.46 18.68
N ASP A 335 20.71 -7.70 19.59
CA ASP A 335 20.20 -7.53 20.96
C ASP A 335 18.83 -6.82 20.95
N GLN A 336 18.64 -5.83 20.08
CA GLN A 336 17.35 -5.17 19.89
C GLN A 336 16.29 -6.12 19.31
N LEU A 337 16.63 -6.91 18.28
CA LEU A 337 15.72 -7.91 17.74
C LEU A 337 15.34 -8.95 18.80
N GLN A 338 16.32 -9.41 19.59
CA GLN A 338 16.12 -10.39 20.65
C GLN A 338 15.26 -9.85 21.81
N ALA A 339 15.35 -8.55 22.10
CA ALA A 339 14.50 -7.90 23.10
C ALA A 339 13.02 -7.83 22.65
N ILE A 340 12.77 -7.74 21.34
CA ILE A 340 11.42 -7.60 20.78
C ILE A 340 10.77 -8.97 20.52
N ALA A 341 11.56 -9.96 20.07
CA ALA A 341 11.09 -11.26 19.59
C ALA A 341 10.12 -12.02 20.52
N PRO A 342 10.32 -12.09 21.85
CA PRO A 342 9.50 -12.94 22.71
C PRO A 342 8.01 -12.54 22.76
N GLN A 343 7.71 -11.25 22.66
CA GLN A 343 6.35 -10.70 22.66
C GLN A 343 5.84 -10.38 21.25
N TYR A 344 6.70 -10.44 20.23
CA TYR A 344 6.32 -10.08 18.87
C TYR A 344 5.58 -11.22 18.17
N ARG A 345 4.24 -11.15 18.21
CA ARG A 345 3.35 -12.03 17.44
C ARG A 345 2.49 -11.15 16.52
N PRO A 346 2.95 -10.88 15.30
CA PRO A 346 2.25 -9.99 14.38
C PRO A 346 0.91 -10.60 13.95
N ASN A 347 -0.09 -9.76 13.76
CA ASN A 347 -1.36 -10.10 13.12
C ASN A 347 -1.63 -9.07 12.00
N HIS A 348 -1.90 -9.54 10.79
CA HIS A 348 -2.12 -8.67 9.63
C HIS A 348 -3.36 -7.78 9.77
N ASP A 349 -4.34 -8.18 10.57
CA ASP A 349 -5.56 -7.40 10.83
C ASP A 349 -5.30 -6.15 11.70
N ASP A 350 -4.17 -6.09 12.41
CA ASP A 350 -3.76 -4.90 13.16
C ASP A 350 -3.30 -3.76 12.22
N GLY A 351 -3.03 -4.09 10.95
CA GLY A 351 -2.53 -3.16 9.96
C GLY A 351 -1.01 -2.92 10.03
N VAL A 352 -0.46 -2.44 8.93
CA VAL A 352 0.99 -2.27 8.72
C VAL A 352 1.65 -1.40 9.79
N GLN A 353 1.07 -0.24 10.08
CA GLN A 353 1.66 0.75 10.99
C GLN A 353 1.76 0.23 12.44
N ILE A 354 0.71 -0.45 12.94
CA ILE A 354 0.71 -1.03 14.28
C ILE A 354 1.69 -2.21 14.33
N THR A 355 1.67 -3.08 13.32
CA THR A 355 2.55 -4.26 13.24
C THR A 355 4.03 -3.89 13.20
N ALA A 356 4.38 -2.76 12.57
CA ALA A 356 5.76 -2.26 12.51
C ALA A 356 6.17 -1.45 13.75
N ALA A 357 5.23 -1.01 14.58
CA ALA A 357 5.49 -0.06 15.67
C ALA A 357 6.57 -0.51 16.66
N PRO A 358 6.63 -1.78 17.14
CA PRO A 358 7.69 -2.22 18.05
C PRO A 358 9.10 -2.11 17.44
N LEU A 359 9.20 -2.19 16.10
CA LEU A 359 10.46 -2.22 15.35
C LEU A 359 10.98 -0.80 15.02
N TRP A 360 10.31 0.26 15.48
CA TRP A 360 10.66 1.65 15.18
C TRP A 360 12.16 2.02 15.39
N PRO A 361 12.92 1.47 16.37
CA PRO A 361 14.32 1.82 16.55
C PRO A 361 15.23 1.38 15.39
N LEU A 362 14.79 0.37 14.64
CA LEU A 362 15.57 -0.31 13.60
C LEU A 362 15.40 0.32 12.20
N PHE A 363 14.39 1.17 12.02
CA PHE A 363 14.19 1.90 10.77
C PHE A 363 15.08 3.15 10.70
N ARG A 364 15.65 3.42 9.52
CA ARG A 364 16.52 4.60 9.30
C ARG A 364 15.81 5.77 8.60
N HIS A 365 14.69 5.51 7.93
CA HIS A 365 13.86 6.56 7.35
C HIS A 365 13.14 7.38 8.44
N LYS A 366 13.59 8.62 8.66
CA LYS A 366 13.20 9.44 9.83
C LYS A 366 11.70 9.73 9.95
N PRO A 367 10.97 10.11 8.87
CA PRO A 367 9.52 10.32 8.97
C PRO A 367 8.77 9.06 9.40
N TRP A 368 9.12 7.91 8.83
CA TRP A 368 8.50 6.62 9.17
C TRP A 368 8.84 6.17 10.59
N GLN A 369 10.12 6.28 10.98
CA GLN A 369 10.59 6.00 12.33
C GLN A 369 9.83 6.83 13.38
N LYS A 370 9.62 8.13 13.13
CA LYS A 370 8.87 9.00 14.04
C LYS A 370 7.41 8.56 14.16
N LEU A 371 6.74 8.31 13.03
CA LEU A 371 5.36 7.83 13.01
C LEU A 371 5.20 6.53 13.80
N LEU A 372 6.11 5.56 13.62
CA LEU A 372 6.07 4.30 14.35
C LEU A 372 6.34 4.48 15.84
N LYS A 373 7.26 5.37 16.22
CA LYS A 373 7.53 5.71 17.63
C LYS A 373 6.29 6.30 18.31
N ASP A 374 5.61 7.22 17.64
CA ASP A 374 4.38 7.83 18.15
C ASP A 374 3.25 6.80 18.25
N THR A 375 3.16 5.88 17.28
CA THR A 375 2.22 4.75 17.30
C THR A 375 2.51 3.80 18.46
N TRP A 376 3.79 3.50 18.71
CA TRP A 376 4.22 2.67 19.83
C TRP A 376 3.85 3.31 21.17
N ALA A 377 4.03 4.62 21.32
CA ALA A 377 3.61 5.34 22.54
C ALA A 377 2.08 5.26 22.77
N LYS A 378 1.29 5.35 21.70
CA LYS A 378 -0.18 5.18 21.76
C LYS A 378 -0.59 3.75 22.12
N LEU A 379 0.10 2.74 21.60
CA LEU A 379 -0.05 1.33 22.01
C LEU A 379 0.26 1.16 23.50
N GLN A 380 1.36 1.74 23.98
CA GLN A 380 1.73 1.72 25.41
C GLN A 380 0.68 2.38 26.29
N LYS A 381 0.01 3.43 25.81
CA LYS A 381 -1.08 4.11 26.52
C LYS A 381 -2.42 3.35 26.48
N GLY A 382 -2.60 2.47 25.50
CA GLY A 382 -3.82 1.67 25.32
C GLY A 382 -4.85 2.30 24.38
N ASP A 383 -4.43 3.25 23.52
CA ASP A 383 -5.29 3.86 22.50
C ASP A 383 -5.62 2.88 21.36
N TYR A 384 -4.84 1.79 21.24
CA TYR A 384 -4.99 0.72 20.24
C TYR A 384 -5.20 -0.65 20.89
N ASP A 385 -5.89 -0.72 22.04
CA ASP A 385 -6.11 -1.99 22.73
C ASP A 385 -6.95 -2.99 21.92
N TRP A 386 -7.60 -2.55 20.83
CA TRP A 386 -8.28 -3.44 19.87
C TRP A 386 -7.31 -4.30 19.04
N ALA A 387 -6.04 -3.89 18.92
CA ALA A 387 -5.04 -4.63 18.15
C ALA A 387 -4.56 -5.87 18.91
N ASN A 388 -4.39 -6.98 18.19
CA ASN A 388 -3.85 -8.23 18.74
C ASN A 388 -2.43 -8.03 19.29
N LEU A 389 -1.63 -7.17 18.67
CA LEU A 389 -0.31 -6.82 19.15
C LEU A 389 -0.36 -6.22 20.56
N ALA A 390 -1.39 -5.41 20.88
CA ALA A 390 -1.55 -4.86 22.24
C ALA A 390 -1.80 -5.97 23.26
N MET A 391 -2.57 -7.01 22.90
CA MET A 391 -2.83 -8.18 23.74
C MET A 391 -1.55 -8.99 24.03
N ASN A 392 -0.59 -9.02 23.10
CA ASN A 392 0.70 -9.71 23.33
C ASN A 392 1.59 -8.98 24.34
N TYR A 393 1.60 -7.64 24.32
CA TYR A 393 2.46 -6.83 25.19
C TYR A 393 1.81 -6.50 26.55
N TRP A 394 0.48 -6.32 26.60
CA TRP A 394 -0.26 -5.93 27.80
C TRP A 394 -1.55 -6.77 28.00
N PRO A 395 -1.44 -8.11 28.15
CA PRO A 395 -2.60 -8.98 28.19
C PRO A 395 -3.55 -8.68 29.35
N GLU A 396 -3.03 -8.34 30.53
CA GLU A 396 -3.86 -8.02 31.71
C GLU A 396 -4.70 -6.77 31.45
N ARG A 397 -4.09 -5.71 30.90
CA ARG A 397 -4.78 -4.45 30.60
C ARG A 397 -5.92 -4.66 29.60
N VAL A 398 -5.64 -5.38 28.51
CA VAL A 398 -6.62 -5.63 27.46
C VAL A 398 -7.77 -6.49 27.98
N ARG A 399 -7.47 -7.59 28.71
CA ARG A 399 -8.48 -8.46 29.31
C ARG A 399 -9.42 -7.73 30.27
N GLU A 400 -8.90 -6.82 31.10
CA GLU A 400 -9.75 -6.02 31.99
C GLU A 400 -10.72 -5.12 31.22
N LYS A 401 -10.29 -4.52 30.11
CA LYS A 401 -11.19 -3.72 29.26
C LYS A 401 -12.24 -4.58 28.54
N CYS A 402 -11.92 -5.80 28.13
CA CYS A 402 -12.88 -6.71 27.48
C CYS A 402 -14.09 -7.03 28.38
N LYS A 403 -13.96 -6.94 29.71
CA LYS A 403 -15.08 -7.18 30.63
C LYS A 403 -16.22 -6.18 30.48
N THR A 404 -15.92 -4.96 30.04
CA THR A 404 -16.88 -3.84 29.96
C THR A 404 -17.09 -3.31 28.54
N ASP A 405 -16.19 -3.63 27.60
CA ASP A 405 -16.30 -3.27 26.19
C ASP A 405 -16.54 -4.52 25.32
N LYS A 406 -17.78 -4.66 24.82
CA LYS A 406 -18.19 -5.80 24.00
C LYS A 406 -17.46 -5.87 22.66
N SER A 407 -17.22 -4.72 22.03
CA SER A 407 -16.53 -4.66 20.73
C SER A 407 -15.07 -5.11 20.89
N LEU A 408 -14.45 -4.69 21.99
CA LEU A 408 -13.10 -5.11 22.34
C LEU A 408 -13.03 -6.61 22.67
N ALA A 409 -14.01 -7.12 23.42
CA ALA A 409 -14.11 -8.55 23.72
C ALA A 409 -14.22 -9.39 22.43
N ILE A 410 -15.04 -8.96 21.46
CA ILE A 410 -15.17 -9.61 20.15
C ILE A 410 -13.85 -9.57 19.38
N ALA A 411 -13.16 -8.42 19.36
CA ALA A 411 -11.89 -8.28 18.63
C ALA A 411 -10.81 -9.27 19.11
N HIS A 412 -10.86 -9.68 20.38
CA HIS A 412 -9.91 -10.62 20.99
C HIS A 412 -10.46 -12.05 21.17
N GLY A 413 -11.72 -12.32 20.79
CA GLY A 413 -12.38 -13.61 21.02
C GLY A 413 -12.54 -13.95 22.51
N LEU A 414 -12.82 -12.94 23.35
CA LEU A 414 -12.98 -13.03 24.80
C LEU A 414 -14.40 -12.61 25.24
N GLU A 415 -15.42 -12.92 24.44
CA GLU A 415 -16.80 -12.53 24.77
C GLU A 415 -17.32 -13.18 26.06
N ASP A 416 -16.71 -14.29 26.47
CA ASP A 416 -16.98 -14.97 27.74
C ASP A 416 -16.63 -14.13 28.97
N LEU A 417 -15.69 -13.19 28.84
CA LEU A 417 -15.30 -12.27 29.91
C LEU A 417 -16.22 -11.06 30.02
N TYR A 418 -17.02 -10.76 28.99
CA TYR A 418 -17.86 -9.57 28.94
C TYR A 418 -19.06 -9.68 29.88
N ALA A 419 -19.20 -8.71 30.78
CA ALA A 419 -20.35 -8.56 31.65
C ALA A 419 -21.25 -7.44 31.11
N GLU A 420 -22.47 -7.81 30.68
CA GLU A 420 -23.46 -6.83 30.22
C GLU A 420 -23.83 -5.89 31.39
N PRO A 421 -23.63 -4.57 31.26
CA PRO A 421 -23.94 -3.65 32.33
C PRO A 421 -25.45 -3.66 32.61
N GLU A 422 -25.83 -3.64 33.90
CA GLU A 422 -27.24 -3.56 34.29
C GLU A 422 -27.93 -2.38 33.60
N ALA A 423 -29.07 -2.63 32.96
CA ALA A 423 -29.80 -1.64 32.20
C ALA A 423 -30.09 -0.41 33.07
N ALA A 424 -29.50 0.73 32.72
CA ALA A 424 -29.73 1.98 33.44
C ALA A 424 -31.24 2.26 33.49
N PRO A 425 -31.81 2.57 34.68
CA PRO A 425 -33.23 2.81 34.81
C PRO A 425 -33.66 3.94 33.88
N LYS A 426 -34.66 3.67 33.04
CA LYS A 426 -35.22 4.66 32.11
C LYS A 426 -35.61 5.91 32.89
N LYS A 427 -34.90 7.03 32.69
CA LYS A 427 -35.29 8.32 33.26
C LYS A 427 -36.71 8.64 32.77
N ALA A 428 -37.69 8.55 33.65
CA ALA A 428 -39.05 8.95 33.38
C ALA A 428 -39.04 10.43 33.00
N ARG A 429 -39.45 10.75 31.75
CA ARG A 429 -39.66 12.12 31.27
C ARG A 429 -40.64 12.81 32.20
N GLY A 430 -40.17 13.81 32.96
CA GLY A 430 -40.99 14.64 33.83
C GLY A 430 -42.13 15.29 33.04
N ARG A 431 -43.37 14.96 33.40
CA ARG A 431 -44.59 15.56 32.86
C ARG A 431 -44.69 16.99 33.41
N LYS A 432 -44.40 17.99 32.58
CA LYS A 432 -44.64 19.41 32.91
C LYS A 432 -46.14 19.58 33.22
N LYS A 433 -46.47 19.90 34.47
CA LYS A 433 -47.79 20.41 34.86
C LYS A 433 -47.99 21.75 34.12
N LYS A 434 -49.07 21.87 33.35
CA LYS A 434 -49.58 23.17 32.91
C LYS A 434 -50.16 23.86 34.15
N GLU A 435 -49.64 25.03 34.47
CA GLU A 435 -50.36 26.01 35.29
C GLU A 435 -51.40 26.67 34.39
N ASP A 436 -52.67 26.52 34.75
CA ASP A 436 -53.76 27.29 34.20
C ASP A 436 -53.74 28.67 34.88
N ALA A 437 -53.64 29.73 34.08
CA ALA A 437 -53.82 31.11 34.52
C ALA A 437 -55.26 31.53 34.16
N GLU A 438 -56.01 31.93 35.18
CA GLU A 438 -57.28 32.67 35.09
C GLU A 438 -57.02 34.16 34.89
#